data_AF-A0A553GWL4-F1
#
_entry.id   AF-A0A553GWL4-F1
#
_cell.length_a   1.000
_cell.length_b   1.000
_cell.length_c   1.000
_cell.angle_alpha   90.00
_cell.angle_beta   90.00
_cell.angle_gamma   90.00
#
_symmetry.space_group_name_H-M   'P 1'
#
loop_
_entity.id
_entity.type
_entity.pdbx_description
1 polymer ?
#
loop_
_entity_poly.entity_id
_entity_poly.type
_entity_poly.pdbx_seq_one_letter_code
_entity_poly.pdbx_strand_id
1 'polypeptide(L)'
;MPVPGCGRRRPAGRHLPRDRLGRRHAAGLPAPAGPGAPRRRGGHRPRRQRRRRPRQGPRPRTDGSRPGNLCRALARPPRLPLRSGAPAGLLRPLRFRAGHRRLPGRRHPPHRHAPPLNAAHPTGVTPFVEPLDLYRQRIGHTGDCAPTLDTLAALQAAHIASIPFENLTPLLGMEVDLDPQALLDKQVSDQRGGYCYEQNLLFLRMLHTLGFRARGLAGRVRWNLADDAPPTPRTHMLILVSLDDGEYIVDVGFGGLTPTGPLRLVPDVVQETPHEPFRLLQDGEGYTLQGLSCDEWKTLYRFDLSEQLEVDYRLASWYLSHCPASLFVNDLMVARALPGVRHSLFNGRYSRQTMGEEKQTRTIANVGELLDLLEGPFGLRVRHLPGVVERLGPLLTEAY
;
A
#
# COMPACT_ATOMS: atom_id res chain seq x y z
N MET A 1 27.11 42.41 -34.39
CA MET A 1 27.62 43.77 -34.11
C MET A 1 26.63 44.49 -33.19
N PRO A 2 27.05 45.29 -32.19
CA PRO A 2 26.19 45.71 -31.06
C PRO A 2 26.04 47.26 -30.92
N VAL A 3 25.76 47.72 -29.68
CA VAL A 3 25.81 49.09 -29.10
C VAL A 3 24.58 50.04 -29.33
N PRO A 4 24.36 51.12 -28.52
CA PRO A 4 23.12 51.29 -27.70
C PRO A 4 22.35 52.61 -27.97
N GLY A 5 21.31 53.05 -27.23
CA GLY A 5 20.56 52.52 -26.08
C GLY A 5 20.35 53.56 -24.95
N CYS A 6 19.17 53.59 -24.30
CA CYS A 6 18.70 54.61 -23.34
C CYS A 6 17.55 54.03 -22.47
N GLY A 7 17.23 54.41 -21.23
CA GLY A 7 17.87 55.33 -20.26
C GLY A 7 16.84 55.98 -19.28
N ARG A 8 16.89 55.69 -17.98
CA ARG A 8 16.21 56.37 -16.82
C ARG A 8 16.80 55.80 -15.50
N ARG A 9 17.48 56.59 -14.66
CA ARG A 9 17.01 57.56 -13.62
C ARG A 9 16.40 56.94 -12.34
N ARG A 10 17.13 57.07 -11.22
CA ARG A 10 16.59 57.20 -9.84
C ARG A 10 16.44 58.69 -9.49
N PRO A 11 15.80 59.03 -8.36
CA PRO A 11 16.59 59.60 -7.25
C PRO A 11 16.25 59.01 -5.87
N ALA A 12 16.93 59.47 -4.83
CA ALA A 12 16.65 59.17 -3.43
C ALA A 12 16.78 60.45 -2.57
N GLY A 13 16.09 60.50 -1.42
CA GLY A 13 16.15 61.60 -0.45
C GLY A 13 15.64 61.17 0.94
N ARG A 14 16.13 61.78 2.02
CA ARG A 14 15.83 61.40 3.42
C ARG A 14 15.66 62.65 4.32
N HIS A 15 15.07 62.40 5.51
CA HIS A 15 15.09 63.22 6.75
C HIS A 15 14.23 64.51 6.75
N LEU A 16 13.20 64.65 7.60
CA LEU A 16 13.22 64.93 9.07
C LEU A 16 14.02 66.20 9.43
N PRO A 17 13.47 67.15 10.23
CA PRO A 17 13.48 66.95 11.70
C PRO A 17 12.42 67.69 12.58
N ARG A 18 12.16 67.12 13.80
CA ARG A 18 11.88 67.83 15.10
C ARG A 18 10.61 68.70 15.20
N ASP A 19 10.03 69.09 16.35
CA ASP A 19 10.19 68.88 17.82
C ASP A 19 8.86 69.40 18.50
N ARG A 20 8.49 69.34 19.81
CA ARG A 20 9.05 68.87 21.10
C ARG A 20 7.92 68.76 22.19
N LEU A 21 8.25 68.17 23.35
CA LEU A 21 7.69 68.40 24.73
C LEU A 21 6.21 68.04 25.06
N GLY A 22 5.88 67.36 26.20
CA GLY A 22 6.67 66.46 27.06
C GLY A 22 6.37 66.47 28.59
N ARG A 23 6.97 65.51 29.32
CA ARG A 23 7.05 65.33 30.81
C ARG A 23 5.74 64.87 31.50
N ARG A 24 5.69 64.10 32.60
CA ARG A 24 6.61 63.33 33.52
C ARG A 24 5.70 62.28 34.28
N HIS A 25 6.01 61.41 35.26
CA HIS A 25 7.10 60.92 36.17
C HIS A 25 6.53 59.60 36.83
N ALA A 26 7.16 58.78 37.70
CA ALA A 26 8.49 58.17 37.83
C ALA A 26 8.49 57.11 39.01
N ALA A 27 9.47 56.17 39.05
CA ALA A 27 9.73 55.12 40.08
C ALA A 27 8.70 53.95 40.19
N GLY A 28 9.06 52.73 40.66
CA GLY A 28 10.36 52.19 41.12
C GLY A 28 10.38 50.65 41.31
N LEU A 29 11.57 50.08 41.62
CA LEU A 29 11.87 48.65 41.93
C LEU A 29 11.99 48.44 43.48
N PRO A 30 12.31 47.25 44.09
CA PRO A 30 12.81 45.95 43.57
C PRO A 30 12.23 44.66 44.25
N ALA A 31 12.91 43.51 44.08
CA ALA A 31 12.79 42.27 44.90
C ALA A 31 14.07 42.08 45.77
N PRO A 32 14.15 41.16 46.79
CA PRO A 32 14.63 39.77 46.54
C PRO A 32 14.31 38.66 47.61
N ALA A 33 14.79 37.42 47.32
CA ALA A 33 15.26 36.34 48.25
C ALA A 33 14.29 35.45 49.08
N GLY A 34 14.75 34.22 49.40
CA GLY A 34 14.15 33.20 50.30
C GLY A 34 15.03 32.96 51.57
N PRO A 35 15.18 31.73 52.16
CA PRO A 35 14.64 30.39 51.83
C PRO A 35 14.01 29.63 53.05
N GLY A 36 13.67 28.34 52.94
CA GLY A 36 13.49 27.47 54.13
C GLY A 36 12.71 26.14 53.97
N ALA A 37 13.11 25.10 54.74
CA ALA A 37 12.36 23.84 54.96
C ALA A 37 12.75 23.25 56.33
N PRO A 38 11.86 22.52 57.05
CA PRO A 38 12.06 21.07 57.15
C PRO A 38 10.80 20.17 57.37
N ARG A 39 11.05 18.86 57.35
CA ARG A 39 10.21 17.68 57.71
C ARG A 39 9.40 17.89 59.02
N ARG A 40 8.27 17.22 59.34
CA ARG A 40 8.03 15.75 59.45
C ARG A 40 6.64 15.43 60.10
N ARG A 41 6.16 14.18 59.94
CA ARG A 41 5.12 13.44 60.76
C ARG A 41 3.63 13.84 60.67
N GLY A 42 2.76 12.85 60.94
CA GLY A 42 1.34 13.01 61.28
C GLY A 42 0.38 12.37 60.28
N GLY A 43 -0.08 11.14 60.54
CA GLY A 43 -1.03 10.46 59.66
C GLY A 43 -2.41 10.28 60.30
N HIS A 44 -3.45 10.04 59.49
CA HIS A 44 -4.52 9.11 59.85
C HIS A 44 -5.25 8.56 58.61
N ARG A 45 -5.71 7.30 58.70
CA ARG A 45 -6.67 6.70 57.76
C ARG A 45 -8.09 7.00 58.23
N PRO A 46 -9.06 7.01 57.29
CA PRO A 46 -10.22 6.13 57.44
C PRO A 46 -10.22 4.99 56.41
N ARG A 47 -11.03 3.95 56.67
CA ARG A 47 -11.11 2.72 55.85
C ARG A 47 -12.37 2.72 54.98
N ARG A 48 -12.22 2.18 53.76
CA ARG A 48 -13.20 1.37 52.99
C ARG A 48 -14.67 1.82 52.96
N GLN A 49 -15.19 1.98 51.74
CA GLN A 49 -16.35 1.16 51.33
C GLN A 49 -16.04 0.41 50.04
N ARG A 50 -16.20 -0.93 50.07
CA ARG A 50 -16.26 -1.76 48.86
C ARG A 50 -17.72 -1.87 48.46
N ARG A 51 -18.15 -1.28 47.34
CA ARG A 51 -19.43 -1.68 46.71
C ARG A 51 -19.27 -3.08 46.11
N ARG A 52 -20.23 -3.96 46.39
CA ARG A 52 -20.20 -5.39 45.99
C ARG A 52 -20.83 -5.56 44.61
N ARG A 53 -20.33 -6.52 43.81
CA ARG A 53 -21.10 -7.10 42.71
C ARG A 53 -22.30 -7.87 43.29
N PRO A 54 -23.51 -7.77 42.73
CA PRO A 54 -24.57 -8.77 42.92
C PRO A 54 -24.14 -10.14 42.37
N ARG A 55 -24.70 -11.22 42.92
CA ARG A 55 -24.60 -12.59 42.37
C ARG A 55 -25.85 -12.93 41.55
N GLN A 56 -25.73 -13.94 40.69
CA GLN A 56 -26.80 -14.43 39.82
C GLN A 56 -27.81 -15.33 40.55
N GLY A 57 -29.03 -15.41 40.00
CA GLY A 57 -29.98 -16.51 40.18
C GLY A 57 -31.42 -16.06 40.48
N PRO A 58 -32.46 -16.87 40.20
CA PRO A 58 -32.51 -18.07 39.35
C PRO A 58 -33.28 -17.83 38.02
N ARG A 59 -33.44 -18.87 37.18
CA ARG A 59 -34.28 -18.83 35.96
C ARG A 59 -35.73 -19.24 36.24
N PRO A 60 -36.74 -18.57 35.67
CA PRO A 60 -38.01 -19.18 35.31
C PRO A 60 -37.96 -19.78 33.88
N ARG A 61 -38.84 -20.75 33.60
CA ARG A 61 -39.23 -21.17 32.24
C ARG A 61 -40.68 -20.74 32.01
N THR A 62 -41.00 -20.14 30.88
CA THR A 62 -42.35 -20.07 30.30
C THR A 62 -42.26 -20.14 28.78
N ASP A 63 -43.38 -20.49 28.14
CA ASP A 63 -43.43 -20.97 26.76
C ASP A 63 -43.74 -19.87 25.73
N GLY A 64 -43.67 -20.22 24.45
CA GLY A 64 -43.51 -19.28 23.35
C GLY A 64 -44.74 -18.57 22.82
N SER A 65 -44.47 -17.51 22.05
CA SER A 65 -45.33 -16.98 21.00
C SER A 65 -44.43 -16.36 19.90
N ARG A 66 -44.85 -16.45 18.63
CA ARG A 66 -44.18 -15.86 17.46
C ARG A 66 -45.01 -14.67 16.96
N PRO A 67 -44.40 -13.64 16.38
CA PRO A 67 -44.12 -13.61 14.93
C PRO A 67 -42.65 -13.18 14.61
N GLY A 68 -42.15 -13.23 13.38
CA GLY A 68 -42.75 -13.74 12.14
C GLY A 68 -41.91 -13.37 10.90
N ASN A 69 -40.82 -14.12 10.64
CA ASN A 69 -39.84 -13.72 9.62
C ASN A 69 -40.15 -14.30 8.23
N LEU A 70 -40.32 -13.41 7.25
CA LEU A 70 -40.35 -13.73 5.82
C LEU A 70 -38.94 -13.62 5.23
N CYS A 71 -38.31 -14.75 4.90
CA CYS A 71 -37.21 -14.80 3.93
C CYS A 71 -37.12 -16.19 3.27
N ARG A 72 -37.66 -16.29 2.05
CA ARG A 72 -37.26 -17.28 1.04
C ARG A 72 -35.86 -16.89 0.49
N ALA A 73 -35.06 -17.76 -0.11
CA ALA A 73 -34.99 -19.23 -0.14
C ALA A 73 -33.68 -19.66 -0.85
N LEU A 74 -33.52 -20.97 -1.10
CA LEU A 74 -32.50 -21.62 -1.96
C LEU A 74 -31.07 -21.69 -1.38
N ALA A 75 -30.30 -22.77 -1.59
CA ALA A 75 -30.63 -24.18 -1.78
C ALA A 75 -29.38 -25.03 -1.46
N ARG A 76 -29.55 -26.24 -0.91
CA ARG A 76 -28.49 -27.28 -0.86
C ARG A 76 -29.08 -28.65 -1.21
N PRO A 77 -28.35 -29.53 -1.92
CA PRO A 77 -28.89 -30.77 -2.46
C PRO A 77 -29.08 -31.87 -1.39
N PRO A 78 -30.01 -32.81 -1.60
CA PRO A 78 -30.27 -33.92 -0.68
C PRO A 78 -29.21 -35.02 -0.78
N ARG A 79 -29.10 -35.84 0.28
CA ARG A 79 -28.30 -37.07 0.32
C ARG A 79 -29.14 -38.28 -0.05
N LEU A 80 -28.56 -39.25 -0.77
CA LEU A 80 -29.19 -40.55 -1.05
C LEU A 80 -29.00 -41.54 0.12
N PRO A 81 -29.97 -42.42 0.41
CA PRO A 81 -29.88 -43.42 1.48
C PRO A 81 -29.24 -44.75 1.02
N LEU A 82 -28.74 -45.53 1.99
CA LEU A 82 -28.16 -46.87 1.81
C LEU A 82 -29.16 -47.97 2.23
N ARG A 83 -29.33 -49.00 1.38
CA ARG A 83 -29.81 -50.38 1.66
C ARG A 83 -29.85 -51.17 0.32
N SER A 84 -29.77 -52.50 0.24
CA SER A 84 -29.10 -53.54 1.05
C SER A 84 -29.36 -54.91 0.40
N GLY A 85 -28.32 -55.68 0.04
CA GLY A 85 -28.51 -57.06 -0.45
C GLY A 85 -27.24 -57.66 -1.06
N ALA A 86 -26.97 -58.93 -0.73
CA ALA A 86 -25.91 -59.77 -1.31
C ALA A 86 -26.53 -61.11 -1.76
N PRO A 87 -25.82 -61.95 -2.54
CA PRO A 87 -24.90 -62.91 -1.92
C PRO A 87 -23.53 -63.02 -2.63
N ALA A 88 -22.69 -63.94 -2.17
CA ALA A 88 -21.27 -64.05 -2.55
C ALA A 88 -20.98 -64.87 -3.83
N GLY A 89 -19.85 -64.57 -4.48
CA GLY A 89 -19.32 -65.32 -5.63
C GLY A 89 -17.82 -65.08 -5.86
N LEU A 90 -17.05 -66.15 -6.01
CA LEU A 90 -15.58 -66.27 -5.95
C LEU A 90 -14.70 -65.22 -6.69
N LEU A 91 -13.49 -65.03 -6.14
CA LEU A 91 -12.36 -64.29 -6.71
C LEU A 91 -11.78 -64.91 -8.01
N ARG A 92 -11.58 -64.09 -9.05
CA ARG A 92 -10.41 -64.20 -9.96
C ARG A 92 -10.20 -62.90 -10.77
N PRO A 93 -8.97 -62.39 -10.94
CA PRO A 93 -8.73 -61.13 -11.66
C PRO A 93 -8.64 -61.33 -13.18
N LEU A 94 -9.41 -60.54 -13.94
CA LEU A 94 -9.26 -60.43 -15.40
C LEU A 94 -8.38 -59.23 -15.76
N ARG A 95 -7.35 -59.48 -16.59
CA ARG A 95 -6.48 -58.43 -17.15
C ARG A 95 -7.24 -57.66 -18.23
N PHE A 96 -7.43 -56.35 -18.05
CA PHE A 96 -7.87 -55.48 -19.14
C PHE A 96 -6.68 -54.85 -19.87
N ARG A 97 -6.67 -54.92 -21.21
CA ARG A 97 -5.64 -54.29 -22.05
C ARG A 97 -5.90 -52.78 -22.16
N ALA A 98 -4.84 -51.99 -22.10
CA ALA A 98 -4.91 -50.54 -22.33
C ALA A 98 -5.19 -50.24 -23.82
N GLY A 99 -6.21 -49.42 -24.09
CA GLY A 99 -6.57 -48.93 -25.42
C GLY A 99 -6.44 -47.41 -25.50
N HIS A 100 -5.22 -46.89 -25.63
CA HIS A 100 -4.98 -45.44 -25.68
C HIS A 100 -5.41 -44.82 -27.02
N ARG A 101 -6.60 -44.22 -27.06
CA ARG A 101 -6.90 -43.17 -28.05
C ARG A 101 -6.14 -41.90 -27.67
N ARG A 102 -5.24 -41.44 -28.54
CA ARG A 102 -4.52 -40.17 -28.37
C ARG A 102 -5.44 -38.98 -28.66
N LEU A 103 -5.47 -38.00 -27.77
CA LEU A 103 -5.91 -36.64 -28.09
C LEU A 103 -4.72 -35.83 -28.65
N PRO A 104 -4.96 -34.84 -29.53
CA PRO A 104 -3.88 -34.00 -30.07
C PRO A 104 -3.26 -33.14 -28.96
N GLY A 105 -1.93 -33.16 -28.86
CA GLY A 105 -1.22 -32.48 -27.79
C GLY A 105 -1.19 -30.96 -27.95
N ARG A 106 -1.41 -30.22 -26.85
CA ARG A 106 -1.02 -28.80 -26.76
C ARG A 106 0.50 -28.72 -26.95
N ARG A 107 0.96 -27.91 -27.90
CA ARG A 107 2.39 -27.61 -28.06
C ARG A 107 2.80 -26.63 -26.96
N HIS A 108 3.66 -27.05 -26.04
CA HIS A 108 4.43 -26.09 -25.24
C HIS A 108 5.36 -25.31 -26.17
N PRO A 109 5.62 -24.01 -25.91
CA PRO A 109 6.71 -23.31 -26.58
C PRO A 109 8.04 -23.99 -26.24
N PRO A 110 9.04 -23.99 -27.14
CA PRO A 110 10.34 -24.56 -26.82
C PRO A 110 10.99 -23.76 -25.69
N HIS A 111 11.61 -24.47 -24.74
CA HIS A 111 12.53 -23.83 -23.80
C HIS A 111 13.60 -23.08 -24.58
N ARG A 112 13.73 -21.76 -24.36
CA ARG A 112 14.89 -21.02 -24.87
C ARG A 112 16.13 -21.64 -24.22
N HIS A 113 17.04 -22.17 -25.04
CA HIS A 113 18.33 -22.62 -24.55
C HIS A 113 19.05 -21.45 -23.86
N ALA A 114 19.60 -21.70 -22.67
CA ALA A 114 20.52 -20.75 -22.06
C ALA A 114 21.70 -20.51 -23.02
N PRO A 115 22.17 -19.25 -23.17
CA PRO A 115 23.30 -18.97 -24.05
C PRO A 115 24.56 -19.68 -23.55
N PRO A 116 25.45 -20.13 -24.45
CA PRO A 116 26.71 -20.74 -24.03
C PRO A 116 27.57 -19.72 -23.28
N LEU A 117 28.13 -20.14 -22.15
CA LEU A 117 29.19 -19.39 -21.47
C LEU A 117 30.37 -19.23 -22.43
N ASN A 118 30.92 -18.02 -22.52
CA ASN A 118 31.98 -17.59 -23.44
C ASN A 118 31.57 -17.44 -24.92
N ALA A 119 30.65 -16.51 -25.20
CA ALA A 119 30.70 -15.73 -26.44
C ALA A 119 31.32 -14.36 -26.15
N ALA A 120 32.46 -14.03 -26.76
CA ALA A 120 33.07 -12.71 -26.58
C ALA A 120 32.21 -11.62 -27.25
N HIS A 121 32.10 -10.46 -26.61
CA HIS A 121 31.50 -9.26 -27.18
C HIS A 121 32.57 -8.18 -27.42
N PRO A 122 32.41 -7.36 -28.48
CA PRO A 122 33.42 -6.37 -28.85
C PRO A 122 33.58 -5.30 -27.76
N THR A 123 34.79 -4.79 -27.60
CA THR A 123 35.19 -3.85 -26.55
C THR A 123 34.65 -2.44 -26.79
N GLY A 124 33.34 -2.25 -26.59
CA GLY A 124 32.72 -0.96 -26.34
C GLY A 124 32.44 -0.83 -24.85
N VAL A 125 33.11 0.11 -24.16
CA VAL A 125 32.82 0.40 -22.74
C VAL A 125 31.57 1.27 -22.67
N THR A 126 30.40 0.64 -22.74
CA THR A 126 29.20 1.20 -22.11
C THR A 126 29.47 1.26 -20.61
N PRO A 127 29.40 2.44 -19.96
CA PRO A 127 29.61 2.52 -18.52
C PRO A 127 28.58 1.66 -17.79
N PHE A 128 29.05 0.87 -16.82
CA PHE A 128 28.17 0.12 -15.93
C PHE A 128 27.46 1.12 -15.02
N VAL A 129 26.17 1.36 -15.27
CA VAL A 129 25.36 2.27 -14.45
C VAL A 129 24.81 1.46 -13.28
N GLU A 130 25.09 1.91 -12.06
CA GLU A 130 24.66 1.20 -10.85
C GLU A 130 23.13 1.14 -10.77
N PRO A 131 22.54 0.05 -10.23
CA PRO A 131 21.09 -0.09 -10.07
C PRO A 131 20.41 1.07 -9.34
N LEU A 132 21.13 1.69 -8.39
CA LEU A 132 20.65 2.87 -7.66
C LEU A 132 20.50 4.10 -8.56
N ASP A 133 21.41 4.32 -9.51
CA ASP A 133 21.35 5.49 -10.40
C ASP A 133 20.27 5.31 -11.48
N LEU A 134 20.11 4.09 -12.01
CA LEU A 134 18.98 3.75 -12.89
C LEU A 134 17.63 3.95 -12.15
N TYR A 135 17.54 3.50 -10.90
CA TYR A 135 16.37 3.72 -10.05
C TYR A 135 16.11 5.22 -9.78
N ARG A 136 17.14 5.99 -9.37
CA ARG A 136 17.03 7.44 -9.14
C ARG A 136 16.60 8.18 -10.40
N GLN A 137 17.13 7.82 -11.56
CA GLN A 137 16.70 8.34 -12.86
C GLN A 137 15.23 8.01 -13.14
N ARG A 138 14.80 6.76 -12.86
CA ARG A 138 13.41 6.31 -13.05
C ARG A 138 12.39 7.03 -12.17
N ILE A 139 12.77 7.41 -10.94
CA ILE A 139 11.91 8.16 -10.01
C ILE A 139 12.12 9.69 -10.03
N GLY A 140 13.12 10.18 -10.77
CA GLY A 140 13.44 11.60 -10.88
C GLY A 140 14.18 12.20 -9.67
N HIS A 141 14.76 11.37 -8.79
CA HIS A 141 15.37 11.81 -7.54
C HIS A 141 16.83 12.27 -7.71
N THR A 142 16.99 13.58 -7.93
CA THR A 142 18.29 14.27 -8.00
C THR A 142 18.79 14.80 -6.66
N GLY A 143 18.02 14.63 -5.59
CA GLY A 143 18.35 15.10 -4.24
C GLY A 143 19.42 14.27 -3.53
N ASP A 144 19.59 14.57 -2.23
CA ASP A 144 20.51 13.87 -1.33
C ASP A 144 20.18 12.37 -1.20
N CYS A 145 21.20 11.59 -0.86
CA CYS A 145 21.17 10.16 -0.63
C CYS A 145 21.47 9.78 0.82
N ALA A 146 21.82 10.73 1.70
CA ALA A 146 22.05 10.48 3.12
C ALA A 146 20.80 9.89 3.81
N PRO A 147 20.94 8.89 4.72
CA PRO A 147 19.81 8.17 5.30
C PRO A 147 19.06 8.97 6.38
N THR A 148 18.37 10.03 5.97
CA THR A 148 17.60 10.96 6.82
C THR A 148 16.09 10.83 6.58
N LEU A 149 15.27 11.43 7.45
CA LEU A 149 13.82 11.49 7.27
C LEU A 149 13.42 12.27 6.01
N ASP A 150 14.11 13.38 5.71
CA ASP A 150 13.85 14.20 4.52
C ASP A 150 14.15 13.43 3.23
N THR A 151 15.27 12.71 3.19
CA THR A 151 15.61 11.80 2.07
C THR A 151 14.59 10.68 1.94
N LEU A 152 14.17 10.06 3.05
CA LEU A 152 13.18 8.98 3.06
C LEU A 152 11.83 9.45 2.49
N ALA A 153 11.37 10.65 2.91
CA ALA A 153 10.14 11.25 2.42
C ALA A 153 10.22 11.64 0.94
N ALA A 154 11.33 12.25 0.51
CA ALA A 154 11.57 12.59 -0.90
C ALA A 154 11.55 11.33 -1.79
N LEU A 155 12.24 10.26 -1.39
CA LEU A 155 12.28 8.99 -2.11
C LEU A 155 10.90 8.33 -2.18
N GLN A 156 10.16 8.27 -1.07
CA GLN A 156 8.81 7.66 -1.04
C GLN A 156 7.85 8.40 -1.98
N ALA A 157 7.80 9.73 -1.89
CA ALA A 157 6.96 10.55 -2.76
C ALA A 157 7.37 10.43 -4.25
N ALA A 158 8.67 10.48 -4.55
CA ALA A 158 9.19 10.35 -5.91
C ALA A 158 8.92 8.95 -6.51
N HIS A 159 8.98 7.88 -5.71
CA HIS A 159 8.62 6.53 -6.15
C HIS A 159 7.13 6.45 -6.54
N ILE A 160 6.22 6.84 -5.65
CA ILE A 160 4.77 6.74 -5.86
C ILE A 160 4.29 7.62 -7.03
N ALA A 161 4.94 8.77 -7.24
CA ALA A 161 4.66 9.64 -8.39
C ALA A 161 5.17 9.06 -9.72
N SER A 162 6.16 8.17 -9.69
CA SER A 162 6.89 7.71 -10.87
C SER A 162 6.55 6.27 -11.28
N ILE A 163 6.40 5.36 -10.32
CA ILE A 163 6.14 3.93 -10.51
C ILE A 163 4.70 3.67 -10.05
N PRO A 164 3.75 3.46 -10.99
CA PRO A 164 2.34 3.26 -10.64
C PRO A 164 2.11 1.89 -10.00
N PHE A 165 1.10 1.80 -9.14
CA PHE A 165 0.54 0.53 -8.71
C PHE A 165 -0.27 -0.08 -9.86
N GLU A 166 -0.05 -1.36 -10.17
CA GLU A 166 -0.75 -2.10 -11.22
C GLU A 166 -0.68 -3.61 -10.97
N ASN A 167 -1.63 -4.36 -11.55
CA ASN A 167 -1.66 -5.82 -11.51
C ASN A 167 -1.75 -6.46 -12.92
N LEU A 168 -1.24 -5.80 -13.95
CA LEU A 168 -1.37 -6.30 -15.33
C LEU A 168 -0.67 -7.65 -15.51
N THR A 169 0.43 -7.90 -14.80
CA THR A 169 1.15 -9.19 -14.82
C THR A 169 0.24 -10.36 -14.41
N PRO A 170 -0.31 -10.43 -13.18
CA PRO A 170 -1.22 -11.52 -12.81
C PRO A 170 -2.57 -11.48 -13.56
N LEU A 171 -3.08 -10.30 -13.93
CA LEU A 171 -4.31 -10.17 -14.71
C LEU A 171 -4.21 -10.83 -16.09
N LEU A 172 -3.04 -10.78 -16.72
CA LEU A 172 -2.72 -11.44 -18.00
C LEU A 172 -2.28 -12.91 -17.83
N GLY A 173 -2.26 -13.44 -16.61
CA GLY A 173 -1.77 -14.80 -16.32
C GLY A 173 -0.26 -14.96 -16.54
N MET A 174 0.51 -13.87 -16.41
CA MET A 174 1.97 -13.89 -16.42
C MET A 174 2.51 -14.13 -15.00
N GLU A 175 3.66 -14.80 -14.91
CA GLU A 175 4.37 -15.00 -13.64
C GLU A 175 4.82 -13.67 -13.02
N VAL A 176 4.66 -13.54 -11.70
CA VAL A 176 5.17 -12.42 -10.91
C VAL A 176 6.49 -12.84 -10.28
N ASP A 177 7.60 -12.50 -10.95
CA ASP A 177 8.94 -12.71 -10.40
C ASP A 177 9.29 -11.61 -9.40
N LEU A 178 9.85 -12.02 -8.26
CA LEU A 178 10.32 -11.13 -7.19
C LEU A 178 11.85 -11.09 -7.10
N ASP A 179 12.56 -11.72 -8.03
CA ASP A 179 14.02 -11.63 -8.10
C ASP A 179 14.49 -10.16 -8.17
N PRO A 180 15.53 -9.76 -7.40
CA PRO A 180 16.00 -8.38 -7.37
C PRO A 180 16.39 -7.76 -8.72
N GLN A 181 16.74 -8.56 -9.74
CA GLN A 181 16.98 -8.09 -11.10
C GLN A 181 15.68 -7.98 -11.89
N ALA A 182 14.79 -8.98 -11.81
CA ALA A 182 13.49 -8.94 -12.48
C ALA A 182 12.63 -7.74 -12.03
N LEU A 183 12.68 -7.40 -10.74
CA LEU A 183 12.01 -6.22 -10.18
C LEU A 183 12.56 -4.89 -10.71
N LEU A 184 13.87 -4.81 -11.00
CA LEU A 184 14.50 -3.67 -11.66
C LEU A 184 14.10 -3.62 -13.14
N ASP A 185 14.29 -4.71 -13.88
CA ASP A 185 14.01 -4.74 -15.31
C ASP A 185 12.55 -4.36 -15.61
N LYS A 186 11.59 -4.89 -14.85
CA LYS A 186 10.18 -4.51 -14.95
C LYS A 186 9.94 -3.02 -14.65
N GLN A 187 10.31 -2.56 -13.45
CA GLN A 187 9.84 -1.26 -12.95
C GLN A 187 10.71 -0.08 -13.42
N VAL A 188 11.99 -0.32 -13.69
CA VAL A 188 12.99 0.67 -14.11
C VAL A 188 13.18 0.65 -15.63
N SER A 189 13.54 -0.50 -16.21
CA SER A 189 13.91 -0.59 -17.63
C SER A 189 12.68 -0.56 -18.56
N ASP A 190 11.70 -1.43 -18.33
CA ASP A 190 10.46 -1.52 -19.11
C ASP A 190 9.45 -0.39 -18.76
N GLN A 191 9.70 0.36 -17.69
CA GLN A 191 8.84 1.41 -17.14
C GLN A 191 7.41 0.94 -16.82
N ARG A 192 7.26 -0.34 -16.45
CA ARG A 192 6.03 -0.88 -15.86
C ARG A 192 5.89 -0.41 -14.41
N GLY A 193 4.80 -0.81 -13.76
CA GLY A 193 4.61 -0.68 -12.32
C GLY A 193 4.67 -2.02 -11.61
N GLY A 194 4.03 -2.10 -10.45
CA GLY A 194 3.80 -3.37 -9.75
C GLY A 194 2.88 -3.23 -8.56
N TYR A 195 2.49 -4.36 -7.96
CA TYR A 195 1.72 -4.38 -6.70
C TYR A 195 2.63 -4.42 -5.46
N CYS A 196 2.05 -4.59 -4.28
CA CYS A 196 2.72 -4.35 -2.99
C CYS A 196 4.11 -4.98 -2.83
N TYR A 197 4.31 -6.26 -3.18
CA TYR A 197 5.61 -6.91 -3.08
C TYR A 197 6.63 -6.34 -4.06
N GLU A 198 6.23 -6.09 -5.30
CA GLU A 198 7.14 -5.62 -6.36
C GLU A 198 7.68 -4.23 -6.04
N GLN A 199 6.81 -3.33 -5.56
CA GLN A 199 7.23 -1.98 -5.18
C GLN A 199 8.00 -1.96 -3.85
N ASN A 200 7.47 -2.57 -2.79
CA ASN A 200 8.11 -2.48 -1.48
C ASN A 200 9.39 -3.32 -1.38
N LEU A 201 9.58 -4.40 -2.16
CA LEU A 201 10.90 -5.06 -2.26
C LEU A 201 11.93 -4.20 -3.01
N LEU A 202 11.54 -3.59 -4.14
CA LEU A 202 12.42 -2.67 -4.86
C LEU A 202 12.80 -1.47 -3.97
N PHE A 203 11.82 -0.86 -3.29
CA PHE A 203 12.07 0.26 -2.38
C PHE A 203 12.96 -0.13 -1.21
N LEU A 204 12.68 -1.26 -0.54
CA LEU A 204 13.51 -1.80 0.55
C LEU A 204 14.96 -2.05 0.11
N ARG A 205 15.17 -2.62 -1.08
CA ARG A 205 16.52 -2.81 -1.65
C ARG A 205 17.25 -1.48 -1.82
N MET A 206 16.59 -0.45 -2.36
CA MET A 206 17.18 0.87 -2.55
C MET A 206 17.47 1.57 -1.22
N LEU A 207 16.59 1.44 -0.21
CA LEU A 207 16.85 1.91 1.16
C LEU A 207 18.12 1.27 1.75
N HIS A 208 18.29 -0.04 1.60
CA HIS A 208 19.50 -0.72 2.04
C HIS A 208 20.76 -0.23 1.30
N THR A 209 20.69 -0.02 -0.02
CA THR A 209 21.82 0.53 -0.81
C THR A 209 22.20 1.96 -0.35
N LEU A 210 21.23 2.72 0.14
CA LEU A 210 21.41 4.07 0.71
C LEU A 210 21.80 4.06 2.20
N GLY A 211 22.01 2.89 2.81
CA GLY A 211 22.45 2.75 4.20
C GLY A 211 21.34 2.93 5.26
N PHE A 212 20.07 2.98 4.88
CA PHE A 212 18.97 2.97 5.84
C PHE A 212 18.89 1.62 6.57
N ARG A 213 18.67 1.66 7.89
CA ARG A 213 18.21 0.50 8.66
C ARG A 213 16.72 0.31 8.38
N ALA A 214 16.38 -0.65 7.54
CA ALA A 214 15.01 -0.96 7.15
C ALA A 214 14.78 -2.47 7.22
N ARG A 215 13.51 -2.90 7.35
CA ARG A 215 13.11 -4.31 7.27
C ARG A 215 11.67 -4.47 6.81
N GLY A 216 11.37 -5.63 6.21
CA GLY A 216 10.05 -5.98 5.74
C GLY A 216 9.11 -6.46 6.86
N LEU A 217 7.85 -6.02 6.80
CA LEU A 217 6.72 -6.51 7.60
C LEU A 217 5.62 -7.09 6.69
N ALA A 218 4.58 -7.70 7.26
CA ALA A 218 3.38 -8.10 6.52
C ALA A 218 2.07 -7.65 7.18
N GLY A 219 1.13 -7.17 6.35
CA GLY A 219 -0.18 -6.69 6.73
C GLY A 219 -1.33 -7.54 6.20
N ARG A 220 -2.47 -7.46 6.88
CA ARG A 220 -3.77 -8.02 6.49
C ARG A 220 -4.65 -6.88 5.97
N VAL A 221 -4.98 -6.87 4.69
CA VAL A 221 -5.81 -5.81 4.08
C VAL A 221 -7.22 -5.82 4.68
N ARG A 222 -7.72 -4.64 5.05
CA ARG A 222 -9.06 -4.38 5.61
C ARG A 222 -9.89 -3.37 4.81
N TRP A 223 -9.29 -2.79 3.77
CA TRP A 223 -9.95 -1.83 2.89
C TRP A 223 -11.27 -2.35 2.33
N ASN A 224 -12.31 -1.51 2.36
CA ASN A 224 -13.69 -1.83 1.99
C ASN A 224 -14.33 -3.02 2.74
N LEU A 225 -13.74 -3.50 3.84
CA LEU A 225 -14.36 -4.50 4.73
C LEU A 225 -14.97 -3.83 5.96
N ALA A 226 -16.03 -4.45 6.50
CA ALA A 226 -16.53 -4.11 7.83
C ALA A 226 -15.50 -4.48 8.91
N ASP A 227 -15.53 -3.78 10.05
CA ASP A 227 -14.56 -4.00 11.14
C ASP A 227 -14.68 -5.39 11.80
N ASP A 228 -15.88 -5.99 11.75
CA ASP A 228 -16.20 -7.33 12.24
C ASP A 228 -15.99 -8.45 11.21
N ALA A 229 -15.68 -8.12 9.95
CA ALA A 229 -15.50 -9.10 8.88
C ALA A 229 -14.34 -10.08 9.22
N PRO A 230 -14.41 -11.36 8.80
CA PRO A 230 -13.40 -12.37 9.16
C PRO A 230 -11.95 -11.97 8.88
N PRO A 231 -10.96 -12.52 9.60
CA PRO A 231 -9.54 -12.20 9.37
C PRO A 231 -9.09 -12.52 7.94
N THR A 232 -8.57 -11.50 7.26
CA THR A 232 -7.92 -11.62 5.95
C THR A 232 -6.51 -12.20 6.09
N PRO A 233 -5.96 -12.87 5.05
CA PRO A 233 -4.60 -13.38 5.09
C PRO A 233 -3.57 -12.24 5.16
N ARG A 234 -2.32 -12.55 5.58
CA ARG A 234 -1.20 -11.60 5.50
C ARG A 234 -0.74 -11.53 4.04
N THR A 235 -1.38 -10.68 3.25
CA THR A 235 -1.14 -10.53 1.80
C THR A 235 -0.82 -9.10 1.37
N HIS A 236 -0.30 -8.28 2.29
CA HIS A 236 0.27 -6.97 1.99
C HIS A 236 1.68 -6.88 2.56
N MET A 237 2.59 -6.23 1.84
CA MET A 237 3.94 -5.90 2.32
C MET A 237 4.02 -4.42 2.66
N LEU A 238 4.70 -4.09 3.76
CA LEU A 238 5.08 -2.74 4.17
C LEU A 238 6.48 -2.77 4.81
N ILE A 239 7.10 -1.61 4.97
CA ILE A 239 8.47 -1.46 5.46
C ILE A 239 8.47 -0.75 6.82
N LEU A 240 9.33 -1.20 7.74
CA LEU A 240 9.73 -0.45 8.93
C LEU A 240 11.14 0.11 8.72
N VAL A 241 11.35 1.40 8.99
CA VAL A 241 12.64 2.08 8.91
C VAL A 241 12.99 2.68 10.27
N SER A 242 14.20 2.40 10.78
CA SER A 242 14.65 2.84 12.11
C SER A 242 15.71 3.95 11.98
N LEU A 243 15.29 5.20 12.14
CA LEU A 243 16.15 6.39 12.16
C LEU A 243 16.62 6.70 13.60
N ASP A 244 17.37 7.79 13.79
CA ASP A 244 17.88 8.19 15.11
C ASP A 244 16.81 8.86 16.00
N ASP A 245 15.74 9.37 15.39
CA ASP A 245 14.63 10.03 16.07
C ASP A 245 13.41 9.12 16.28
N GLY A 246 13.41 7.91 15.71
CA GLY A 246 12.36 6.89 15.92
C GLY A 246 12.21 5.91 14.76
N GLU A 247 11.14 5.12 14.83
CA GLU A 247 10.76 4.18 13.78
C GLU A 247 9.62 4.75 12.92
N TYR A 248 9.67 4.44 11.62
CA TYR A 248 8.77 4.93 10.60
C TYR A 248 8.23 3.77 9.74
N ILE A 249 6.92 3.77 9.53
CA ILE A 249 6.22 2.93 8.57
C ILE A 249 6.28 3.60 7.20
N VAL A 250 6.75 2.84 6.21
CA VAL A 250 6.90 3.26 4.81
C VAL A 250 6.19 2.24 3.93
N ASP A 251 5.38 2.73 2.99
CA ASP A 251 4.61 1.88 2.09
C ASP A 251 4.32 2.60 0.76
N VAL A 252 5.06 2.22 -0.28
CA VAL A 252 4.83 2.70 -1.64
C VAL A 252 3.78 1.85 -2.39
N GLY A 253 3.46 0.66 -1.85
CA GLY A 253 2.86 -0.45 -2.60
C GLY A 253 1.39 -0.76 -2.30
N PHE A 254 0.68 -0.01 -1.47
CA PHE A 254 -0.75 -0.28 -1.18
C PHE A 254 -1.70 0.15 -2.32
N GLY A 255 -1.23 0.98 -3.25
CA GLY A 255 -2.02 1.47 -4.37
C GLY A 255 -2.91 2.66 -4.02
N GLY A 256 -4.23 2.50 -4.16
CA GLY A 256 -5.20 3.62 -4.26
C GLY A 256 -5.10 4.68 -3.16
N LEU A 257 -4.80 4.28 -1.92
CA LEU A 257 -4.60 5.18 -0.78
C LEU A 257 -3.25 4.95 -0.09
N THR A 258 -2.18 4.60 -0.84
CA THR A 258 -0.85 4.41 -0.24
C THR A 258 -0.36 5.70 0.44
N PRO A 259 0.26 5.65 1.64
CA PRO A 259 0.81 6.83 2.30
C PRO A 259 1.87 7.51 1.41
N THR A 260 1.77 8.84 1.25
CA THR A 260 2.71 9.60 0.37
C THR A 260 3.86 10.27 1.12
N GLY A 261 4.08 9.85 2.38
CA GLY A 261 5.26 10.14 3.19
C GLY A 261 5.40 9.13 4.32
N PRO A 262 6.52 9.14 5.07
CA PRO A 262 6.80 8.19 6.14
C PRO A 262 5.92 8.48 7.35
N LEU A 263 5.29 7.47 7.91
CA LEU A 263 4.40 7.60 9.08
C LEU A 263 5.15 7.12 10.32
N ARG A 264 5.37 7.99 11.30
CA ARG A 264 6.06 7.62 12.55
C ARG A 264 5.24 6.56 13.28
N LEU A 265 5.90 5.55 13.84
CA LEU A 265 5.28 4.45 14.59
C LEU A 265 4.81 4.92 15.98
N VAL A 266 3.81 5.80 15.99
CA VAL A 266 3.17 6.36 17.19
C VAL A 266 1.65 6.24 17.01
N PRO A 267 0.94 5.52 17.90
CA PRO A 267 -0.50 5.37 17.83
C PRO A 267 -1.24 6.65 18.27
N ASP A 268 -2.52 6.73 17.89
CA ASP A 268 -3.51 7.74 18.29
C ASP A 268 -3.16 9.20 17.94
N VAL A 269 -2.13 9.40 17.11
CA VAL A 269 -1.73 10.68 16.53
C VAL A 269 -2.14 10.74 15.06
N VAL A 270 -2.79 11.84 14.66
CA VAL A 270 -3.03 12.20 13.25
C VAL A 270 -1.74 12.75 12.67
N GLN A 271 -1.34 12.23 11.51
CA GLN A 271 -0.10 12.54 10.82
C GLN A 271 -0.43 13.02 9.41
N GLU A 272 -0.12 14.28 9.13
CA GLU A 272 -0.28 14.89 7.82
C GLU A 272 0.70 14.27 6.81
N THR A 273 0.27 14.14 5.55
CA THR A 273 1.13 13.73 4.43
C THR A 273 0.94 14.70 3.26
N PRO A 274 1.70 14.60 2.15
CA PRO A 274 1.44 15.40 0.95
C PRO A 274 0.06 15.22 0.30
N HIS A 275 -0.77 14.29 0.81
CA HIS A 275 -2.14 14.06 0.38
C HIS A 275 -3.10 14.02 1.59
N GLU A 276 -3.64 12.86 1.95
CA GLU A 276 -4.56 12.71 3.07
C GLU A 276 -3.82 12.58 4.41
N PRO A 277 -4.44 12.97 5.54
CA PRO A 277 -3.99 12.60 6.88
C PRO A 277 -4.12 11.09 7.12
N PHE A 278 -3.15 10.52 7.82
CA PHE A 278 -3.15 9.13 8.28
C PHE A 278 -3.08 9.06 9.81
N ARG A 279 -3.45 7.91 10.38
CA ARG A 279 -3.19 7.60 11.80
C ARG A 279 -2.97 6.11 12.01
N LEU A 280 -2.17 5.78 13.01
CA LEU A 280 -2.05 4.42 13.53
C LEU A 280 -2.93 4.28 14.77
N LEU A 281 -3.60 3.14 14.92
CA LEU A 281 -4.22 2.70 16.18
C LEU A 281 -3.48 1.43 16.63
N GLN A 282 -3.38 1.18 17.94
CA GLN A 282 -2.71 -0.01 18.49
C GLN A 282 -3.67 -0.86 19.33
N ASP A 283 -3.61 -2.18 19.14
CA ASP A 283 -4.31 -3.19 19.95
C ASP A 283 -3.32 -4.32 20.30
N GLY A 284 -2.84 -4.31 21.55
CA GLY A 284 -1.74 -5.16 21.99
C GLY A 284 -0.46 -4.92 21.20
N GLU A 285 0.05 -5.97 20.56
CA GLU A 285 1.24 -5.93 19.67
C GLU A 285 0.89 -5.58 18.21
N GLY A 286 -0.40 -5.50 17.89
CA GLY A 286 -0.91 -5.21 16.55
C GLY A 286 -1.18 -3.72 16.32
N TYR A 287 -0.89 -3.27 15.10
CA TYR A 287 -1.16 -1.92 14.63
C TYR A 287 -2.22 -1.94 13.51
N THR A 288 -3.02 -0.89 13.44
CA THR A 288 -4.03 -0.65 12.41
C THR A 288 -3.74 0.68 11.72
N LEU A 289 -3.47 0.67 10.42
CA LEU A 289 -3.35 1.91 9.65
C LEU A 289 -4.73 2.37 9.16
N GLN A 290 -5.04 3.64 9.41
CA GLN A 290 -6.19 4.32 8.82
C GLN A 290 -5.76 5.58 8.06
N GLY A 291 -6.46 5.87 6.96
CA GLY A 291 -6.36 7.11 6.21
C GLY A 291 -7.71 7.82 6.19
N LEU A 292 -7.70 9.15 6.22
CA LEU A 292 -8.91 9.96 6.15
C LEU A 292 -9.38 10.07 4.69
N SER A 293 -10.62 9.71 4.39
CA SER A 293 -11.17 9.77 3.03
C SER A 293 -12.65 10.11 3.06
N CYS A 294 -13.04 11.22 2.40
CA CYS A 294 -14.38 11.81 2.47
C CYS A 294 -14.86 12.00 3.93
N ASP A 295 -14.04 12.67 4.74
CA ASP A 295 -14.22 12.93 6.18
C ASP A 295 -14.36 11.69 7.10
N GLU A 296 -14.28 10.48 6.55
CA GLU A 296 -14.34 9.23 7.29
C GLU A 296 -12.96 8.56 7.41
N TRP A 297 -12.60 8.09 8.61
CA TRP A 297 -11.40 7.29 8.83
C TRP A 297 -11.60 5.87 8.29
N LYS A 298 -10.92 5.54 7.18
CA LYS A 298 -10.99 4.22 6.54
C LYS A 298 -9.81 3.35 6.96
N THR A 299 -10.08 2.10 7.33
CA THR A 299 -9.04 1.12 7.69
C THR A 299 -8.40 0.52 6.44
N LEU A 300 -7.09 0.70 6.26
CA LEU A 300 -6.34 0.14 5.12
C LEU A 300 -5.95 -1.31 5.39
N TYR A 301 -5.22 -1.53 6.47
CA TYR A 301 -4.69 -2.83 6.86
C TYR A 301 -4.35 -2.89 8.36
N ARG A 302 -4.23 -4.12 8.90
CA ARG A 302 -3.69 -4.40 10.23
C ARG A 302 -2.40 -5.20 10.11
N PHE A 303 -1.38 -4.87 10.88
CA PHE A 303 -0.05 -5.48 10.84
C PHE A 303 0.52 -5.66 12.25
N ASP A 304 1.64 -6.35 12.35
CA ASP A 304 2.45 -6.47 13.57
C ASP A 304 3.94 -6.33 13.19
N LEU A 305 4.81 -6.18 14.18
CA LEU A 305 6.23 -5.85 13.95
C LEU A 305 7.11 -7.08 13.64
N SER A 306 6.53 -8.24 13.33
CA SER A 306 7.27 -9.43 12.89
C SER A 306 8.03 -9.13 11.60
N GLU A 307 9.35 -9.34 11.61
CA GLU A 307 10.14 -9.33 10.36
C GLU A 307 9.69 -10.46 9.44
N GLN A 308 9.63 -10.19 8.13
CA GLN A 308 9.28 -11.16 7.10
C GLN A 308 10.40 -11.20 6.06
N LEU A 309 10.73 -12.40 5.60
CA LEU A 309 11.80 -12.64 4.63
C LEU A 309 11.23 -12.73 3.22
N GLU A 310 12.09 -12.55 2.22
CA GLU A 310 11.67 -12.57 0.80
C GLU A 310 10.95 -13.88 0.40
N VAL A 311 11.34 -15.01 1.02
CA VAL A 311 10.69 -16.30 0.82
C VAL A 311 9.23 -16.33 1.31
N ASP A 312 8.89 -15.59 2.36
CA ASP A 312 7.51 -15.46 2.87
C ASP A 312 6.67 -14.64 1.88
N TYR A 313 7.25 -13.57 1.34
CA TYR A 313 6.61 -12.76 0.30
C TYR A 313 6.40 -13.54 -1.00
N ARG A 314 7.33 -14.41 -1.42
CA ARG A 314 7.13 -15.28 -2.60
C ARG A 314 5.88 -16.16 -2.46
N LEU A 315 5.61 -16.71 -1.28
CA LEU A 315 4.39 -17.51 -1.02
C LEU A 315 3.11 -16.66 -1.08
N ALA A 316 3.09 -15.50 -0.43
CA ALA A 316 1.91 -14.63 -0.40
C ALA A 316 1.66 -13.91 -1.73
N SER A 317 2.72 -13.59 -2.47
CA SER A 317 2.73 -13.12 -3.85
C SER A 317 2.07 -14.13 -4.78
N TRP A 318 2.55 -15.39 -4.75
CA TRP A 318 2.00 -16.48 -5.54
C TRP A 318 0.50 -16.70 -5.27
N TYR A 319 0.08 -16.66 -4.00
CA TYR A 319 -1.34 -16.73 -3.65
C TYR A 319 -2.17 -15.61 -4.32
N LEU A 320 -1.69 -14.35 -4.30
CA LEU A 320 -2.39 -13.26 -4.97
C LEU A 320 -2.36 -13.37 -6.51
N SER A 321 -1.28 -13.86 -7.10
CA SER A 321 -1.12 -13.94 -8.57
C SER A 321 -1.74 -15.19 -9.21
N HIS A 322 -2.05 -16.23 -8.42
CA HIS A 322 -2.54 -17.51 -8.95
C HIS A 322 -3.89 -17.98 -8.38
N CYS A 323 -4.34 -17.49 -7.22
CA CYS A 323 -5.61 -17.96 -6.66
C CYS A 323 -6.79 -17.48 -7.55
N PRO A 324 -7.66 -18.37 -8.07
CA PRO A 324 -8.79 -17.96 -8.91
C PRO A 324 -9.82 -17.07 -8.22
N ALA A 325 -9.77 -16.95 -6.88
CA ALA A 325 -10.61 -16.04 -6.09
C ALA A 325 -9.90 -14.71 -5.74
N SER A 326 -8.70 -14.46 -6.28
CA SER A 326 -7.95 -13.22 -6.07
C SER A 326 -8.46 -12.10 -6.98
N LEU A 327 -8.70 -10.91 -6.42
CA LEU A 327 -8.99 -9.72 -7.22
C LEU A 327 -7.86 -9.41 -8.20
N PHE A 328 -6.60 -9.69 -7.83
CA PHE A 328 -5.43 -9.43 -8.68
C PHE A 328 -5.36 -10.30 -9.95
N VAL A 329 -6.14 -11.39 -10.03
CA VAL A 329 -6.24 -12.27 -11.22
C VAL A 329 -7.47 -11.93 -12.06
N ASN A 330 -8.54 -11.46 -11.41
CA ASN A 330 -9.84 -11.26 -12.04
C ASN A 330 -10.06 -9.82 -12.51
N ASP A 331 -9.71 -8.83 -11.67
CA ASP A 331 -10.01 -7.41 -11.80
C ASP A 331 -8.77 -6.58 -12.21
N LEU A 332 -8.97 -5.48 -12.93
CA LEU A 332 -7.92 -4.48 -13.15
C LEU A 332 -7.89 -3.51 -11.97
N MET A 333 -6.73 -3.38 -11.32
CA MET A 333 -6.46 -2.42 -10.25
C MET A 333 -5.22 -1.59 -10.60
N VAL A 334 -5.40 -0.28 -10.81
CA VAL A 334 -4.28 0.65 -11.10
C VAL A 334 -4.40 1.92 -10.26
N ALA A 335 -3.30 2.41 -9.70
CA ALA A 335 -3.27 3.63 -8.91
C ALA A 335 -1.94 4.39 -9.06
N ARG A 336 -1.99 5.73 -8.94
CA ARG A 336 -0.81 6.60 -8.96
C ARG A 336 -1.14 7.90 -8.23
N ALA A 337 -0.23 8.38 -7.37
CA ALA A 337 -0.39 9.68 -6.71
C ALA A 337 0.69 10.64 -7.23
N LEU A 338 0.27 11.64 -8.00
CA LEU A 338 1.09 12.77 -8.43
C LEU A 338 0.95 13.90 -7.41
N PRO A 339 1.84 14.90 -7.35
CA PRO A 339 1.73 16.00 -6.38
C PRO A 339 0.34 16.65 -6.35
N GLY A 340 -0.37 16.49 -5.24
CA GLY A 340 -1.71 17.03 -5.02
C GLY A 340 -2.86 16.31 -5.76
N VAL A 341 -2.64 15.18 -6.43
CA VAL A 341 -3.70 14.44 -7.13
C VAL A 341 -3.48 12.93 -7.17
N ARG A 342 -4.47 12.17 -6.68
CA ARG A 342 -4.54 10.71 -6.84
C ARG A 342 -5.37 10.34 -8.06
N HIS A 343 -4.85 9.38 -8.82
CA HIS A 343 -5.56 8.64 -9.85
C HIS A 343 -5.80 7.21 -9.34
N SER A 344 -6.99 6.67 -9.57
CA SER A 344 -7.34 5.29 -9.21
C SER A 344 -8.30 4.68 -10.23
N LEU A 345 -8.10 3.42 -10.55
CA LEU A 345 -8.86 2.67 -11.55
C LEU A 345 -9.17 1.28 -10.99
N PHE A 346 -10.44 0.91 -11.03
CA PHE A 346 -10.92 -0.43 -10.71
C PHE A 346 -11.86 -0.89 -11.82
N ASN A 347 -11.45 -1.90 -12.60
CA ASN A 347 -12.13 -2.32 -13.83
C ASN A 347 -12.45 -1.09 -14.71
N GLY A 348 -13.69 -0.95 -15.20
CA GLY A 348 -14.13 0.22 -15.95
C GLY A 348 -14.36 1.51 -15.16
N ARG A 349 -14.12 1.57 -13.84
CA ARG A 349 -14.37 2.77 -13.01
C ARG A 349 -13.10 3.52 -12.67
N TYR A 350 -12.96 4.72 -13.22
CA TYR A 350 -11.86 5.66 -12.95
C TYR A 350 -12.28 6.76 -11.97
N SER A 351 -11.44 7.03 -10.97
CA SER A 351 -11.54 8.18 -10.07
C SER A 351 -10.29 9.06 -10.15
N ARG A 352 -10.51 10.38 -10.09
CA ARG A 352 -9.50 11.42 -9.87
C ARG A 352 -9.84 12.19 -8.59
N GLN A 353 -8.87 12.34 -7.71
CA GLN A 353 -9.00 13.06 -6.44
C GLN A 353 -7.89 14.11 -6.35
N THR A 354 -8.20 15.38 -6.63
CA THR A 354 -7.30 16.49 -6.26
C THR A 354 -7.44 16.75 -4.77
N MET A 355 -6.37 17.17 -4.10
CA MET A 355 -6.46 17.60 -2.70
C MET A 355 -7.28 18.88 -2.60
N GLY A 356 -8.30 18.89 -1.73
CA GLY A 356 -9.24 20.00 -1.54
C GLY A 356 -10.40 20.08 -2.55
N GLU A 357 -10.51 19.15 -3.51
CA GLU A 357 -11.64 19.06 -4.45
C GLU A 357 -12.53 17.83 -4.15
N GLU A 358 -13.76 17.82 -4.68
CA GLU A 358 -14.62 16.63 -4.64
C GLU A 358 -14.08 15.49 -5.54
N LYS A 359 -14.34 14.24 -5.15
CA LYS A 359 -13.88 13.04 -5.85
C LYS A 359 -14.57 12.81 -7.19
N GLN A 360 -13.99 13.32 -8.27
CA GLN A 360 -14.43 13.06 -9.64
C GLN A 360 -14.34 11.56 -9.96
N THR A 361 -15.45 10.93 -10.37
CA THR A 361 -15.49 9.50 -10.73
C THR A 361 -16.34 9.30 -11.99
N ARG A 362 -15.87 8.46 -12.91
CA ARG A 362 -16.53 8.17 -14.19
C ARG A 362 -16.28 6.75 -14.67
N THR A 363 -17.19 6.22 -15.46
CA THR A 363 -17.01 4.95 -16.18
C THR A 363 -16.24 5.19 -17.48
N ILE A 364 -15.43 4.21 -17.88
CA ILE A 364 -14.67 4.16 -19.13
C ILE A 364 -15.49 3.38 -20.16
N ALA A 365 -15.67 3.95 -21.36
CA ALA A 365 -16.65 3.47 -22.33
C ALA A 365 -16.12 2.36 -23.25
N ASN A 366 -14.81 2.27 -23.47
CA ASN A 366 -14.21 1.30 -24.38
C ASN A 366 -12.71 1.05 -24.09
N VAL A 367 -12.15 -0.01 -24.68
CA VAL A 367 -10.75 -0.43 -24.43
C VAL A 367 -9.73 0.58 -24.96
N GLY A 368 -10.03 1.32 -26.03
CA GLY A 368 -9.15 2.39 -26.52
C GLY A 368 -8.95 3.47 -25.46
N GLU A 369 -10.06 3.99 -24.92
CA GLU A 369 -10.07 4.97 -23.83
C GLU A 369 -9.37 4.43 -22.56
N LEU A 370 -9.54 3.14 -22.24
CA LEU A 370 -8.85 2.48 -21.13
C LEU A 370 -7.33 2.46 -21.33
N LEU A 371 -6.85 2.12 -22.54
CA LEU A 371 -5.43 2.13 -22.87
C LEU A 371 -4.86 3.56 -22.84
N ASP A 372 -5.60 4.54 -23.36
CA ASP A 372 -5.21 5.96 -23.32
C ASP A 372 -5.09 6.48 -21.88
N LEU A 373 -5.97 6.02 -20.98
CA LEU A 373 -5.91 6.32 -19.55
C LEU A 373 -4.71 5.67 -18.85
N LEU A 374 -4.40 4.41 -19.19
CA LEU A 374 -3.25 3.67 -18.65
C LEU A 374 -1.91 4.29 -19.08
N GLU A 375 -1.79 4.72 -20.33
CA GLU A 375 -0.54 5.28 -20.87
C GLU A 375 -0.39 6.78 -20.60
N GLY A 376 -1.50 7.52 -20.45
CA GLY A 376 -1.52 8.92 -20.04
C GLY A 376 -1.34 9.12 -18.53
N PRO A 377 -2.42 9.40 -17.74
CA PRO A 377 -2.31 9.67 -16.30
C PRO A 377 -1.54 8.63 -15.48
N PHE A 378 -1.73 7.32 -15.75
CA PHE A 378 -0.99 6.28 -15.02
C PHE A 378 0.46 6.08 -15.52
N GLY A 379 0.81 6.58 -16.71
CA GLY A 379 2.18 6.57 -17.24
C GLY A 379 2.76 5.18 -17.51
N LEU A 380 1.91 4.17 -17.66
CA LEU A 380 2.32 2.81 -18.01
C LEU A 380 2.67 2.70 -19.50
N ARG A 381 3.37 1.63 -19.88
CA ARG A 381 3.48 1.18 -21.27
C ARG A 381 2.74 -0.15 -21.38
N VAL A 382 1.62 -0.20 -22.10
CA VAL A 382 0.73 -1.39 -22.06
C VAL A 382 0.37 -1.97 -23.42
N ARG A 383 0.31 -1.18 -24.50
CA ARG A 383 -0.12 -1.69 -25.83
C ARG A 383 0.78 -2.77 -26.45
N HIS A 384 2.00 -2.94 -25.93
CA HIS A 384 2.92 -4.01 -26.35
C HIS A 384 2.73 -5.34 -25.61
N LEU A 385 1.91 -5.38 -24.56
CA LEU A 385 1.70 -6.57 -23.74
C LEU A 385 0.79 -7.59 -24.46
N PRO A 386 1.19 -8.87 -24.60
CA PRO A 386 0.38 -9.88 -25.27
C PRO A 386 -0.99 -10.08 -24.60
N GLY A 387 -2.07 -10.13 -25.38
CA GLY A 387 -3.42 -10.41 -24.90
C GLY A 387 -4.09 -9.26 -24.12
N VAL A 388 -3.49 -8.07 -24.07
CA VAL A 388 -3.98 -6.96 -23.23
C VAL A 388 -5.33 -6.41 -23.67
N VAL A 389 -5.60 -6.33 -24.97
CA VAL A 389 -6.87 -5.81 -25.50
C VAL A 389 -7.99 -6.81 -25.19
N GLU A 390 -7.71 -8.09 -25.40
CA GLU A 390 -8.60 -9.22 -25.20
C GLU A 390 -8.93 -9.43 -23.71
N ARG A 391 -7.97 -9.25 -22.80
CA ARG A 391 -8.19 -9.40 -21.35
C ARG A 391 -8.94 -8.22 -20.75
N LEU A 392 -8.70 -7.00 -21.23
CA LEU A 392 -9.31 -5.78 -20.69
C LEU A 392 -10.75 -5.53 -21.16
N GLY A 393 -11.13 -5.99 -22.37
CA GLY A 393 -12.48 -5.81 -22.91
C GLY A 393 -13.64 -6.21 -21.98
N PRO A 394 -13.67 -7.45 -21.45
CA PRO A 394 -14.73 -7.91 -20.56
C PRO A 394 -14.89 -7.06 -19.29
N LEU A 395 -13.79 -6.53 -18.74
CA LEU A 395 -13.76 -5.75 -17.50
C LEU A 395 -14.47 -4.40 -17.60
N LEU A 396 -14.80 -3.94 -18.82
CA LEU A 396 -15.61 -2.75 -19.05
C LEU A 396 -17.12 -3.05 -19.08
N THR A 397 -17.51 -4.32 -19.26
CA THR A 397 -18.92 -4.73 -19.31
C THR A 397 -19.48 -5.18 -17.96
N GLU A 398 -18.61 -5.53 -17.01
CA GLU A 398 -18.98 -5.95 -15.65
C GLU A 398 -19.10 -4.72 -14.73
N ALA A 399 -20.27 -4.07 -14.80
CA ALA A 399 -20.62 -2.97 -13.90
C ALA A 399 -20.96 -3.48 -12.49
N TYR A 400 -20.17 -3.02 -11.50
CA TYR A 400 -20.33 -3.23 -10.06
C TYR A 400 -20.99 -2.01 -9.37
#